data_AF-A0A3R8S5T3-F1
#
_entry.id   AF-A0A3R8S5T3-F1
#
_cell.length_a   1.000
_cell.length_b   1.000
_cell.length_c   1.000
_cell.angle_alpha   90.00
_cell.angle_beta   90.00
_cell.angle_gamma   90.00
#
_symmetry.space_group_name_H-M   'P 1'
#
loop_
_entity.id
_entity.type
_entity.pdbx_description
1 polymer ?
#
loop_
_entity_poly.entity_id
_entity_poly.type
_entity_poly.pdbx_seq_one_letter_code
_entity_poly.pdbx_strand_id
1 'polypeptide(L)'
;MKIELHAGGKLKMARQQQKWIGNDSMQTALFAGEEVMAITDDKGGFDLLYLGFQTGGFASLEEAKVSAPAFASAVLAHMATLI
;
A
#
# COMPACT_ATOMS: atom_id res chain seq x y z
N MET A 1 22.02 -11.51 -7.66
CA MET A 1 20.98 -12.49 -8.06
C MET A 1 20.20 -11.91 -9.23
N LYS A 2 19.86 -12.72 -10.25
CA LYS A 2 18.96 -12.30 -11.32
C LYS A 2 17.52 -12.62 -10.91
N ILE A 3 16.62 -11.63 -10.98
CA ILE A 3 15.21 -11.78 -10.63
C ILE A 3 14.39 -11.73 -11.92
N GLU A 4 13.53 -12.72 -12.13
CA GLU A 4 12.67 -12.82 -13.31
C GLU A 4 11.21 -13.07 -12.89
N LEU A 5 10.27 -12.48 -13.63
CA LEU A 5 8.85 -12.66 -13.35
C LEU A 5 8.32 -13.95 -13.98
N HIS A 6 8.00 -14.93 -13.14
CA HIS A 6 7.39 -16.18 -13.60
C HIS A 6 5.95 -15.96 -14.13
N ALA A 7 5.40 -16.96 -14.84
CA ALA A 7 4.09 -16.83 -15.50
C ALA A 7 2.93 -16.43 -14.56
N GLY A 8 2.88 -16.96 -13.33
CA GLY A 8 1.87 -16.56 -12.33
C GLY A 8 2.08 -15.13 -11.82
N GLY A 9 3.34 -14.72 -11.65
CA GLY A 9 3.71 -13.35 -11.30
C GLY A 9 3.27 -12.34 -12.36
N LYS A 10 3.30 -12.69 -13.65
CA LYS A 10 2.79 -11.83 -14.73
C LYS A 10 1.31 -11.48 -14.53
N LEU A 11 0.48 -12.45 -14.14
CA LEU A 11 -0.95 -12.20 -13.87
C LEU A 11 -1.15 -11.29 -12.67
N LYS A 12 -0.37 -11.50 -11.60
CA LYS A 12 -0.45 -10.66 -10.38
C LYS A 12 -0.01 -9.22 -10.67
N MET A 13 1.08 -9.04 -11.41
CA MET A 13 1.64 -7.73 -11.76
C MET A 13 0.92 -7.04 -12.92
N ALA A 14 0.13 -7.75 -13.72
CA ALA A 14 -0.69 -7.16 -14.79
C ALA A 14 -1.86 -6.33 -14.26
N ARG A 15 -2.25 -6.51 -12.99
CA ARG A 15 -3.25 -5.67 -12.34
C ARG A 15 -2.73 -4.24 -12.21
N GLN A 16 -3.63 -3.27 -12.35
CA GLN A 16 -3.28 -1.85 -12.20
C GLN A 16 -2.69 -1.59 -10.81
N GLN A 17 -1.39 -1.29 -10.78
CA GLN A 17 -0.69 -0.89 -9.56
C GLN A 17 -0.98 0.57 -9.26
N GLN A 18 -1.00 0.91 -7.97
CA GLN A 18 -1.11 2.29 -7.47
C GLN A 18 -2.32 3.07 -8.00
N LYS A 19 -3.36 2.35 -8.42
CA LYS A 19 -4.65 2.94 -8.77
C LYS A 19 -5.61 2.74 -7.60
N TRP A 20 -5.98 3.86 -7.00
CA TRP A 20 -6.91 3.88 -5.87
C TRP A 20 -8.34 3.66 -6.33
N ILE A 21 -9.03 2.76 -5.63
CA ILE A 21 -10.46 2.46 -5.81
C ILE A 21 -11.15 2.44 -4.44
N GLY A 22 -12.40 2.87 -4.36
CA GLY A 22 -13.15 2.90 -3.11
C GLY A 22 -14.03 4.14 -2.98
N ASN A 23 -14.27 4.56 -1.75
CA ASN A 23 -15.07 5.74 -1.40
C ASN A 23 -14.24 6.73 -0.56
N ASP A 24 -14.87 7.76 0.01
CA ASP A 24 -14.16 8.82 0.75
C ASP A 24 -13.64 8.38 2.12
N SER A 25 -14.16 7.29 2.67
CA SER A 25 -13.74 6.75 3.97
C SER A 25 -12.71 5.63 3.86
N MET A 26 -12.67 4.94 2.72
CA MET A 26 -11.76 3.83 2.50
C MET A 26 -11.45 3.66 1.01
N GLN A 27 -10.17 3.68 0.67
CA GLN A 27 -9.68 3.32 -0.66
C GLN A 27 -8.58 2.28 -0.57
N THR A 28 -8.47 1.45 -1.59
CA THR A 28 -7.39 0.47 -1.71
C THR A 28 -6.66 0.63 -3.03
N ALA A 29 -5.37 0.26 -3.04
CA ALA A 29 -4.55 0.20 -4.23
C ALA A 29 -3.52 -0.93 -4.10
N LEU A 30 -3.01 -1.45 -5.22
CA LEU A 30 -1.98 -2.47 -5.21
C LEU A 30 -0.58 -1.85 -5.22
N PHE A 31 0.27 -2.29 -4.29
CA PHE A 31 1.70 -2.02 -4.24
C PHE A 31 2.44 -3.36 -4.20
N ALA A 32 3.38 -3.58 -5.12
CA ALA A 32 4.05 -4.88 -5.31
C ALA A 32 3.06 -6.07 -5.42
N GLY A 33 1.87 -5.82 -5.96
CA GLY A 33 0.79 -6.81 -6.08
C GLY A 33 0.06 -7.16 -4.79
N GLU A 34 0.32 -6.45 -3.69
CA GLU A 34 -0.34 -6.59 -2.39
C GLU A 34 -1.18 -5.34 -2.10
N GLU A 35 -2.26 -5.51 -1.33
CA GLU A 35 -3.21 -4.43 -1.07
C GLU A 35 -2.69 -3.47 0.01
N VAL A 36 -2.61 -2.19 -0.35
CA VAL A 36 -2.52 -1.07 0.59
C VAL A 36 -3.91 -0.47 0.76
N MET A 37 -4.31 -0.24 2.00
CA MET A 37 -5.56 0.44 2.34
C MET A 37 -5.26 1.83 2.90
N ALA A 38 -6.00 2.85 2.45
CA ALA A 38 -6.12 4.13 3.11
C ALA A 38 -7.52 4.23 3.73
N ILE A 39 -7.61 4.42 5.04
CA ILE A 39 -8.87 4.33 5.79
C ILE A 39 -8.97 5.44 6.83
N THR A 40 -10.17 5.96 7.09
CA THR A 40 -10.41 6.96 8.13
C THR A 40 -10.15 6.39 9.52
N ASP A 41 -9.50 7.18 10.39
CA ASP A 41 -9.30 6.85 11.81
C ASP A 41 -10.44 7.37 12.71
N ASP A 42 -10.45 6.98 13.98
CA ASP A 42 -11.46 7.39 14.96
C ASP A 42 -11.42 8.90 15.31
N LYS A 43 -10.39 9.62 14.87
CA LYS A 43 -10.15 11.04 15.13
C LYS A 43 -10.44 11.91 13.90
N GLY A 44 -10.92 11.32 12.81
CA GLY A 44 -11.20 12.01 11.54
C GLY A 44 -9.97 12.23 10.66
N GLY A 45 -8.82 11.67 11.02
CA GLY A 45 -7.65 11.53 10.16
C GLY A 45 -7.71 10.28 9.29
N PHE A 46 -6.60 9.97 8.62
CA PHE A 46 -6.46 8.78 7.80
C PHE A 46 -5.20 8.00 8.18
N ASP A 47 -5.31 6.68 8.06
CA ASP A 47 -4.25 5.72 8.24
C ASP A 47 -4.00 4.94 6.95
N LEU A 48 -2.78 4.43 6.80
CA LEU A 48 -2.38 3.47 5.79
C LEU A 48 -2.10 2.12 6.44
N LEU A 49 -2.66 1.06 5.85
CA LEU A 49 -2.41 -0.33 6.25
C LEU A 49 -1.81 -1.10 5.08
N TYR A 50 -0.74 -1.86 5.33
CA TYR A 50 -0.07 -2.68 4.32
C TYR A 50 0.70 -3.84 4.96
N LEU A 51 0.46 -5.07 4.49
CA LEU A 51 1.16 -6.28 4.94
C LEU A 51 1.20 -6.46 6.47
N GLY A 52 0.16 -6.03 7.18
CA GLY A 52 0.06 -6.10 8.64
C GLY A 52 0.74 -4.95 9.39
N PHE A 53 1.32 -3.98 8.69
CA PHE A 53 1.88 -2.76 9.25
C PHE A 53 0.92 -1.58 9.05
N GLN A 54 1.02 -0.57 9.91
CA GLN A 54 0.21 0.64 9.87
C GLN A 54 1.07 1.89 10.04
N THR A 55 0.69 2.97 9.37
CA THR A 55 1.13 4.34 9.68
C THR A 55 -0.08 5.27 9.61
N GLY A 56 -0.02 6.40 10.32
CA GLY A 56 -1.18 7.27 10.47
C GLY A 56 -0.84 8.73 10.64
N GLY A 57 -1.87 9.50 10.99
CA GLY A 57 -1.75 10.94 11.27
C GLY A 57 -1.88 11.83 10.04
N PHE A 58 -2.45 11.32 8.94
CA PHE A 58 -2.73 12.11 7.75
C PHE A 58 -4.03 12.89 7.94
N ALA A 59 -4.04 14.19 7.61
CA ALA A 59 -5.22 15.04 7.75
C ALA A 59 -6.26 14.81 6.65
N SER A 60 -5.89 14.13 5.56
CA SER A 60 -6.78 13.83 4.45
C SER A 60 -6.42 12.54 3.73
N LEU A 61 -7.40 11.98 3.01
CA LEU A 61 -7.19 10.82 2.15
C LEU A 61 -6.12 11.05 1.08
N GLU A 62 -6.07 12.25 0.47
CA GLU A 62 -5.06 12.57 -0.54
C GLU A 62 -3.64 12.60 0.06
N GLU A 63 -3.47 13.12 1.27
CA GLU A 63 -2.18 13.11 1.97
C GLU A 63 -1.71 11.69 2.28
N ALA A 64 -2.63 10.82 2.72
CA ALA A 64 -2.34 9.40 2.91
C ALA A 64 -1.92 8.75 1.58
N LYS A 65 -2.65 8.99 0.49
CA LYS A 65 -2.35 8.43 -0.85
C LYS A 65 -0.99 8.87 -1.38
N VAL A 66 -0.61 10.14 -1.18
CA VAL A 66 0.72 10.67 -1.55
C VAL A 66 1.83 10.00 -0.75
N SER A 67 1.56 9.64 0.51
CA SER A 67 2.54 9.01 1.41
C SER A 67 2.65 7.49 1.22
N ALA A 68 1.65 6.85 0.61
CA ALA A 68 1.57 5.40 0.45
C ALA A 68 2.77 4.72 -0.24
N PRO A 69 3.37 5.28 -1.33
CA PRO A 69 4.56 4.68 -1.94
C PRO A 69 5.76 4.63 -1.00
N ALA A 70 5.98 5.69 -0.21
CA ALA A 70 7.07 5.77 0.75
C ALA A 70 6.84 4.77 1.90
N PHE A 71 5.60 4.69 2.39
CA PHE A 71 5.21 3.73 3.41
C PHE A 71 5.39 2.27 2.94
N ALA A 72 4.85 1.91 1.76
CA ALA A 72 4.99 0.56 1.20
C ALA A 72 6.47 0.17 1.01
N SER A 73 7.30 1.11 0.55
CA SER A 73 8.75 0.89 0.41
C SER A 73 9.43 0.65 1.75
N ALA A 74 9.07 1.43 2.78
CA ALA A 74 9.60 1.27 4.14
C ALA A 74 9.20 -0.07 4.75
N VAL A 75 7.94 -0.50 4.57
CA VAL A 75 7.46 -1.82 5.03
C VAL A 75 8.24 -2.95 4.36
N LEU A 76 8.39 -2.93 3.03
CA LEU A 76 9.14 -3.96 2.32
C LEU A 76 10.63 -4.00 2.74
N ALA A 77 11.24 -2.83 2.94
CA ALA A 77 12.61 -2.74 3.44
C ALA A 77 12.73 -3.33 4.85
N HIS A 78 11.77 -3.06 5.74
CA HIS A 78 11.72 -3.64 7.08
C HIS A 78 11.54 -5.16 7.03
N MET A 79 10.60 -5.67 6.24
CA MET A 79 10.40 -7.12 6.07
C MET A 79 11.64 -7.82 5.54
N ALA A 80 12.40 -7.17 4.66
CA ALA A 80 13.67 -7.71 4.17
C ALA A 80 14.74 -7.85 5.28
N THR A 81 14.62 -7.14 6.42
CA THR A 81 15.50 -7.32 7.58
C THR A 81 15.11 -8.51 8.47
N LEU A 82 13.95 -9.12 8.23
CA LEU A 82 13.43 -10.27 8.98
C LEU A 82 13.82 -11.61 8.36
N ILE A 83 14.57 -11.61 7.25
CA ILE A 83 14.99 -12.80 6.49
C ILE A 83 16.50 -12.82 6.22
#